data_AF-A0A5C9EMR8-F1
#
_entry.id   AF-A0A5C9EMR8-F1
#
_cell.length_a   1.000
_cell.length_b   1.000
_cell.length_c   1.000
_cell.angle_alpha   90.00
_cell.angle_beta   90.00
_cell.angle_gamma   90.00
#
_symmetry.space_group_name_H-M   'P 1'
#
loop_
_entity.id
_entity.type
_entity.pdbx_description
1 polymer ?
#
loop_
_entity_poly.entity_id
_entity_poly.type
_entity_poly.pdbx_seq_one_letter_code
_entity_poly.pdbx_strand_id
1 'polypeptide(L)'
;MAEKKSKHMRRRLNRWNFKQFQTYLHYKATSTGHLVEYEDPRDTSRTCIKCGKKMTCTTQIFTCKHCGYAIDRQVQAPINIAEKYLEKKVNQWEEHKDVASSVPAERQLMKTVLGELREFRDLIVRDVSQIDEVYDFISFTSVLQNGY
;
A
#
# COMPACT_ATOMS: atom_id res chain seq x y z
N MET A 1 26.65 -9.72 -4.57
CA MET A 1 27.25 -9.58 -3.23
C MET A 1 26.27 -8.86 -2.32
N ALA A 2 25.92 -9.41 -1.16
CA ALA A 2 24.98 -8.76 -0.25
C ALA A 2 25.66 -7.58 0.46
N GLU A 3 25.14 -6.37 0.24
CA GLU A 3 25.67 -5.14 0.80
C GLU A 3 25.56 -5.17 2.34
N LYS A 4 26.68 -4.92 3.03
CA LYS A 4 26.77 -5.03 4.49
C LYS A 4 26.00 -3.86 5.13
N LYS A 5 24.76 -4.11 5.59
CA LYS A 5 23.94 -3.07 6.24
C LYS A 5 24.65 -2.48 7.46
N SER A 6 24.57 -1.14 7.61
CA SER A 6 25.24 -0.42 8.69
C SER A 6 24.80 -0.92 10.09
N LYS A 7 25.68 -0.76 11.09
CA LYS A 7 25.38 -1.14 12.49
C LYS A 7 24.12 -0.43 13.01
N HIS A 8 23.91 0.83 12.62
CA HIS A 8 22.72 1.60 12.94
C HIS A 8 21.45 1.01 12.30
N MET A 9 21.52 0.65 11.01
CA MET A 9 20.40 0.02 10.31
C MET A 9 20.03 -1.33 10.95
N ARG A 10 21.02 -2.18 11.26
CA ARG A 10 20.78 -3.47 11.94
C ARG A 10 20.11 -3.28 13.30
N ARG A 11 20.60 -2.34 14.12
CA ARG A 11 19.95 -2.01 15.40
C ARG A 11 18.51 -1.55 15.21
N ARG A 12 18.24 -0.68 14.23
CA ARG A 12 16.89 -0.18 13.94
C ARG A 12 15.95 -1.31 13.47
N LEU A 13 16.43 -2.20 12.60
CA LEU A 13 15.65 -3.37 12.15
C LEU A 13 15.38 -4.35 13.29
N ASN A 14 16.33 -4.53 14.21
CA ASN A 14 16.17 -5.42 15.37
C ASN A 14 15.30 -4.83 16.50
N ARG A 15 14.90 -3.56 16.44
CA ARG A 15 13.98 -2.95 17.43
C ARG A 15 12.56 -3.50 17.32
N TRP A 16 12.16 -3.95 16.13
CA TRP A 16 10.85 -4.54 15.90
C TRP A 16 11.04 -5.86 15.16
N ASN A 17 10.62 -6.95 15.79
CA ASN A 17 10.73 -8.28 15.19
C ASN A 17 9.63 -8.49 14.13
N PHE A 18 9.79 -7.87 12.96
CA PHE A 18 8.86 -7.99 11.83
C PHE A 18 8.60 -9.44 11.44
N LYS A 19 9.62 -10.29 11.49
CA LYS A 19 9.50 -11.71 11.16
C LYS A 19 8.57 -12.43 12.15
N GLN A 20 8.69 -12.13 13.44
CA GLN A 20 7.82 -12.70 14.47
C GLN A 20 6.37 -12.20 14.31
N PHE A 21 6.17 -10.92 14.02
CA PHE A 21 4.84 -10.39 13.71
C PHE A 21 4.21 -11.10 12.51
N GLN A 22 4.97 -11.28 11.42
CA GLN A 22 4.52 -12.02 10.23
C GLN A 22 4.15 -13.48 10.56
N THR A 23 4.98 -14.17 11.35
CA THR A 23 4.67 -15.53 11.82
C THR A 23 3.36 -15.56 12.61
N TYR A 24 3.16 -14.58 13.51
CA TYR A 24 1.95 -14.50 14.31
C TYR A 24 0.71 -14.18 13.50
N LEU A 25 0.82 -13.26 12.55
CA LEU A 25 -0.24 -12.95 11.61
C LEU A 25 -0.61 -14.19 10.78
N HIS A 26 0.39 -14.89 10.25
CA HIS A 26 0.19 -16.06 9.42
C HIS A 26 -0.56 -17.15 10.19
N TYR A 27 -0.06 -17.61 11.34
CA TYR A 27 -0.70 -18.73 12.04
C TYR A 27 -2.12 -18.38 12.50
N LYS A 28 -2.37 -17.13 12.95
CA LYS A 28 -3.70 -16.70 13.40
C LYS A 28 -4.69 -16.62 12.25
N ALA A 29 -4.30 -16.01 11.13
CA ALA A 29 -5.14 -15.91 9.95
C ALA A 29 -5.46 -17.30 9.37
N THR A 30 -4.46 -18.18 9.25
CA THR A 30 -4.71 -19.55 8.77
C THR A 30 -5.58 -20.35 9.72
N SER A 31 -5.48 -20.11 11.04
CA SER A 31 -6.33 -20.81 12.03
C SER A 31 -7.82 -20.46 11.90
N THR A 32 -8.16 -19.31 11.31
CA THR A 32 -9.53 -18.87 11.05
C THR A 32 -9.94 -19.05 9.58
N GLY A 33 -9.15 -19.78 8.78
CA GLY A 33 -9.44 -20.05 7.37
C GLY A 33 -9.10 -18.91 6.39
N HIS A 34 -8.35 -17.89 6.83
CA HIS A 34 -7.91 -16.81 5.95
C HIS A 34 -6.57 -17.13 5.29
N LEU A 35 -6.46 -16.77 4.01
CA LEU A 35 -5.21 -16.85 3.26
C LEU A 35 -4.31 -15.65 3.61
N VAL A 36 -2.99 -15.90 3.71
CA VAL A 36 -1.99 -14.84 3.90
C VAL A 36 -0.99 -14.89 2.75
N GLU A 37 -0.92 -13.80 2.01
CA GLU A 37 -0.06 -13.65 0.84
C GLU A 37 0.89 -12.48 1.04
N TYR A 38 2.11 -12.61 0.50
CA TYR A 38 3.15 -11.61 0.62
C TYR A 38 3.41 -10.92 -0.71
N GLU A 39 3.41 -9.60 -0.71
CA GLU A 39 3.84 -8.80 -1.85
C GLU A 39 5.10 -7.99 -1.54
N ASP A 40 5.84 -7.64 -2.59
CA ASP A 40 7.03 -6.80 -2.47
C ASP A 40 6.62 -5.37 -2.05
N PRO A 41 7.02 -4.91 -0.85
CA PRO A 41 6.65 -3.59 -0.34
C PRO A 41 7.42 -2.44 -0.99
N ARG A 42 8.30 -2.72 -1.98
CA ARG A 42 9.05 -1.67 -2.67
C ARG A 42 8.13 -0.63 -3.29
N ASP A 43 8.45 0.63 -3.03
CA ASP A 43 7.78 1.84 -3.52
C ASP A 43 6.29 2.02 -3.09
N THR A 44 5.75 1.16 -2.23
CA THR A 44 4.33 1.23 -1.83
C THR A 44 4.02 2.44 -0.94
N SER A 45 4.98 2.87 -0.12
CA SER A 45 4.87 4.08 0.71
C SER A 45 5.34 5.36 0.00
N ARG A 46 5.62 5.27 -1.30
CA ARG A 46 6.17 6.37 -2.11
C ARG A 46 5.42 6.59 -3.41
N THR A 47 4.33 5.88 -3.64
CA THR A 47 3.50 5.98 -4.86
C THR A 47 2.20 6.68 -4.49
N CYS A 48 1.92 7.83 -5.09
CA CYS A 48 0.72 8.59 -4.77
C CYS A 48 -0.55 7.84 -5.21
N ILE A 49 -1.47 7.56 -4.28
CA ILE A 49 -2.74 6.87 -4.59
C ILE A 49 -3.68 7.66 -5.51
N LYS A 50 -3.51 8.99 -5.61
CA LYS A 50 -4.32 9.83 -6.50
C LYS A 50 -3.84 9.82 -7.95
N CYS A 51 -2.53 9.85 -8.19
CA CYS A 51 -1.97 10.03 -9.54
C CYS A 51 -0.98 8.94 -9.99
N GLY A 52 -0.69 7.96 -9.15
CA GLY A 52 0.22 6.84 -9.45
C GLY A 52 1.70 7.21 -9.57
N LYS A 53 2.07 8.49 -9.45
CA LYS A 53 3.47 8.91 -9.59
C LYS A 53 4.27 8.62 -8.34
N LYS A 54 5.51 8.14 -8.54
CA LYS A 54 6.48 7.88 -7.48
C LYS A 54 7.06 9.18 -6.95
N MET A 55 7.39 9.16 -5.68
CA MET A 55 7.76 10.32 -4.91
C MET A 55 8.92 10.06 -3.96
N THR A 56 9.53 11.13 -3.47
CA THR A 56 10.48 11.07 -2.37
C THR A 56 9.77 11.47 -1.09
N CYS A 57 9.47 10.49 -0.24
CA CYS A 57 8.82 10.71 1.05
C CYS A 57 9.88 10.75 2.15
N THR A 58 10.17 11.93 2.67
CA THR A 58 11.08 12.13 3.81
C THR A 58 10.34 12.08 5.14
N THR A 59 9.11 12.59 5.16
CA THR A 59 8.23 12.71 6.32
C THR A 59 7.14 11.62 6.33
N GLN A 60 6.37 11.55 7.42
CA GLN A 60 5.22 10.64 7.55
C GLN A 60 4.07 11.09 6.65
N ILE A 61 3.70 12.36 6.74
CA ILE A 61 2.76 13.04 5.86
C ILE A 61 3.57 13.74 4.78
N PHE A 62 3.16 13.62 3.52
CA PHE A 62 3.82 14.35 2.43
C PHE A 62 2.82 14.79 1.37
N THR A 63 3.15 15.89 0.68
CA THR A 63 2.33 16.48 -0.39
C THR A 63 2.86 16.05 -1.76
N CYS A 64 1.96 15.59 -2.64
CA CYS A 64 2.30 15.17 -3.99
C CYS A 64 2.79 16.33 -4.86
N LYS A 65 4.06 16.29 -5.31
CA LYS A 65 4.60 17.32 -6.22
C LYS A 65 3.96 17.34 -7.60
N HIS A 66 3.20 16.30 -7.95
CA HIS A 66 2.57 16.19 -9.27
C HIS A 66 1.08 16.55 -9.28
N CYS A 67 0.35 16.26 -8.20
CA CYS A 67 -1.10 16.50 -8.13
C CYS A 67 -1.57 17.23 -6.87
N GLY A 68 -0.64 17.68 -6.02
CA GLY A 68 -0.94 18.44 -4.79
C GLY A 68 -1.54 17.62 -3.64
N TYR A 69 -1.85 16.34 -3.83
CA TYR A 69 -2.51 15.53 -2.81
C TYR A 69 -1.61 15.22 -1.62
N ALA A 70 -2.06 15.53 -0.41
CA ALA A 70 -1.36 15.23 0.83
C ALA A 70 -2.02 14.03 1.54
N ILE A 71 -1.20 13.09 2.01
CA ILE A 71 -1.67 11.94 2.80
C ILE A 71 -0.55 11.37 3.66
N ASP A 72 -0.91 10.71 4.77
CA ASP A 72 0.01 9.86 5.52
C ASP A 72 0.46 8.66 4.68
N ARG A 73 1.79 8.47 4.60
CA ARG A 73 2.41 7.34 3.90
C ARG A 73 1.97 5.96 4.43
N GLN A 74 1.55 5.88 5.69
CA GLN A 74 1.06 4.65 6.32
C GLN A 74 -0.37 4.31 5.88
N VAL A 75 -1.14 5.27 5.37
CA VAL A 75 -2.48 5.05 4.80
C VAL A 75 -2.40 4.61 3.34
N GLN A 76 -1.55 5.25 2.53
CA GLN A 76 -1.40 4.86 1.12
C GLN A 76 -0.69 3.50 0.93
N ALA A 77 0.24 3.12 1.83
CA ALA A 77 1.04 1.92 1.63
C ALA A 77 0.21 0.63 1.57
N PRO A 78 -0.76 0.38 2.46
CA PRO A 78 -1.67 -0.77 2.37
C PRO A 78 -2.48 -0.79 1.07
N ILE A 79 -3.00 0.36 0.61
CA ILE A 79 -3.78 0.46 -0.63
C ILE A 79 -2.92 0.07 -1.82
N ASN A 80 -1.70 0.63 -1.93
CA ASN A 80 -0.77 0.29 -2.99
C ASN A 80 -0.31 -1.18 -2.94
N ILE A 81 -0.16 -1.78 -1.75
CA ILE A 81 0.15 -3.21 -1.62
C ILE A 81 -1.01 -4.05 -2.17
N ALA A 82 -2.25 -3.72 -1.80
CA ALA A 82 -3.44 -4.44 -2.22
C ALA A 82 -3.67 -4.32 -3.74
N GLU A 83 -3.55 -3.11 -4.31
CA GLU A 83 -3.66 -2.91 -5.75
C GLU A 83 -2.58 -3.69 -6.51
N LYS A 84 -1.32 -3.61 -6.05
CA LYS A 84 -0.20 -4.35 -6.67
C LYS A 84 -0.41 -5.87 -6.63
N TYR A 85 -0.91 -6.40 -5.52
CA TYR A 85 -1.26 -7.83 -5.40
C TYR A 85 -2.33 -8.23 -6.42
N LEU A 86 -3.44 -7.50 -6.44
CA LEU A 86 -4.59 -7.81 -7.28
C LEU A 86 -4.26 -7.66 -8.76
N GLU A 87 -3.56 -6.59 -9.16
CA GLU A 87 -3.12 -6.40 -10.55
C GLU A 87 -2.19 -7.51 -11.01
N LYS A 88 -1.21 -7.90 -10.17
CA LYS A 88 -0.31 -9.01 -10.46
C LYS A 88 -1.08 -10.32 -10.62
N LYS A 89 -2.02 -10.62 -9.71
CA LYS A 89 -2.85 -11.83 -9.83
C LYS A 89 -3.64 -11.78 -11.13
N VAL A 90 -4.40 -10.71 -11.39
CA VAL A 90 -5.20 -10.53 -12.62
C VAL A 90 -4.37 -10.72 -13.89
N ASN A 91 -3.15 -10.17 -13.94
CA ASN A 91 -2.25 -10.27 -15.10
C ASN A 91 -1.66 -11.67 -15.28
N GLN A 92 -1.27 -12.36 -14.21
CA GLN A 92 -0.76 -13.74 -14.28
C GLN A 92 -1.76 -14.70 -14.94
N TRP A 93 -3.07 -14.47 -14.79
CA TRP A 93 -4.09 -15.25 -15.50
C TRP A 93 -4.10 -15.03 -17.01
N GLU A 94 -3.61 -13.88 -17.50
CA GLU A 94 -3.63 -13.58 -18.93
C GLU A 94 -2.54 -14.33 -19.71
N GLU A 95 -1.50 -14.79 -19.01
CA GLU A 95 -0.36 -15.54 -19.55
C GLU A 95 -0.61 -17.06 -19.61
N HIS A 96 -1.58 -17.58 -18.85
CA HIS A 96 -1.90 -19.02 -18.77
C HIS A 96 -3.27 -19.41 -19.38
N LYS A 97 -3.76 -18.64 -20.37
CA LYS A 97 -5.09 -18.80 -21.00
C LYS A 97 -5.38 -20.19 -21.60
N ASP A 98 -4.36 -21.02 -21.78
CA ASP A 98 -4.43 -22.28 -22.53
C ASP A 98 -4.82 -23.49 -21.66
N VAL A 99 -4.91 -23.34 -20.33
CA VAL A 99 -5.32 -24.43 -19.40
C VAL A 99 -6.80 -24.30 -19.07
N ALA A 100 -7.64 -24.83 -19.96
CA ALA A 100 -9.08 -24.65 -20.01
C ALA A 100 -9.91 -25.35 -18.89
N SER A 101 -9.47 -25.48 -17.64
CA SER A 101 -10.22 -26.30 -16.66
C SER A 101 -10.43 -25.78 -15.23
N SER A 102 -10.00 -24.57 -14.85
CA SER A 102 -10.35 -24.02 -13.52
C SER A 102 -10.71 -22.53 -13.52
N VAL A 103 -12.01 -22.30 -13.72
CA VAL A 103 -12.94 -21.28 -13.18
C VAL A 103 -12.73 -19.78 -13.54
N PRO A 104 -13.43 -19.30 -14.60
CA PRO A 104 -13.63 -17.88 -14.90
C PRO A 104 -14.18 -17.02 -13.73
N ALA A 105 -14.84 -17.64 -12.76
CA ALA A 105 -15.41 -16.95 -11.60
C ALA A 105 -14.34 -16.39 -10.64
N GLU A 106 -13.20 -17.05 -10.44
CA GLU A 106 -12.12 -16.51 -9.60
C GLU A 106 -11.48 -15.27 -10.24
N ARG A 107 -11.28 -15.31 -11.57
CA ARG A 107 -10.82 -14.14 -12.33
C ARG A 107 -11.82 -12.99 -12.24
N GLN A 108 -13.11 -13.28 -12.40
CA GLN A 108 -14.16 -12.28 -12.28
C GLN A 108 -14.20 -11.69 -10.87
N LEU A 109 -14.10 -12.52 -9.84
CA LEU A 109 -14.02 -12.10 -8.45
C LEU A 109 -12.83 -11.14 -8.23
N MET A 110 -11.62 -11.49 -8.68
CA MET A 110 -10.44 -10.64 -8.52
C MET A 110 -10.58 -9.30 -9.23
N LYS A 111 -11.21 -9.27 -10.41
CA LYS A 111 -11.52 -8.02 -11.12
C LYS A 111 -12.52 -7.16 -10.35
N THR A 112 -13.56 -7.78 -9.79
CA THR A 112 -14.54 -7.09 -8.95
C THR A 112 -13.87 -6.50 -7.71
N VAL A 113 -13.09 -7.29 -6.97
CA VAL A 113 -12.37 -6.84 -5.78
C VAL A 113 -11.38 -5.71 -6.10
N LEU A 114 -10.69 -5.77 -7.25
CA LEU A 114 -9.84 -4.66 -7.70
C LEU A 114 -10.64 -3.39 -8.01
N GLY A 115 -11.85 -3.53 -8.56
CA GLY A 115 -12.79 -2.43 -8.76
C GLY A 115 -13.22 -1.80 -7.44
N GLU A 116 -13.71 -2.61 -6.50
CA GLU A 116 -14.12 -2.17 -5.16
C GLU A 116 -12.98 -1.49 -4.41
N LEU A 117 -11.75 -2.00 -4.51
CA LEU A 117 -10.58 -1.39 -3.91
C LEU A 117 -10.30 0.01 -4.50
N ARG A 118 -10.45 0.16 -5.82
CA ARG A 118 -10.25 1.45 -6.50
C ARG A 118 -11.33 2.46 -6.12
N GLU A 119 -12.58 2.01 -5.99
CA GLU A 119 -13.67 2.85 -5.48
C GLU A 119 -13.40 3.31 -4.05
N PHE A 120 -12.97 2.39 -3.17
CA PHE A 120 -12.59 2.72 -1.80
C PHE A 120 -11.41 3.71 -1.74
N ARG A 121 -10.40 3.51 -2.58
CA ARG A 121 -9.29 4.46 -2.73
C ARG A 121 -9.78 5.84 -3.16
N ASP A 122 -10.69 5.91 -4.12
CA ASP A 122 -11.20 7.17 -4.64
C ASP A 122 -12.03 7.91 -3.58
N LEU A 123 -12.77 7.18 -2.74
CA LEU A 123 -13.43 7.73 -1.54
C LEU A 123 -12.42 8.34 -0.56
N ILE A 124 -11.34 7.63 -0.22
CA ILE A 124 -10.27 8.17 0.65
C ILE A 124 -9.67 9.44 0.05
N VAL A 125 -9.38 9.44 -1.26
CA VAL A 125 -8.80 10.59 -1.94
C VAL A 125 -9.73 11.80 -1.84
N ARG A 126 -11.03 11.61 -2.04
CA ARG A 126 -12.02 12.68 -1.94
C ARG A 126 -12.16 13.19 -0.51
N ASP A 127 -12.37 12.30 0.45
CA ASP A 127 -12.69 12.68 1.83
C ASP A 127 -11.48 13.36 2.51
N VAL A 128 -10.25 12.90 2.26
CA VAL A 128 -9.04 13.59 2.74
C VAL A 128 -8.90 14.99 2.10
N SER A 129 -9.22 15.12 0.80
CA SER A 129 -9.20 16.43 0.14
C SER A 129 -10.20 17.39 0.77
N GLN A 130 -11.38 16.91 1.16
CA GLN A 130 -12.42 17.70 1.82
C GLN A 130 -12.04 18.09 3.26
N ILE A 131 -11.35 17.21 4.00
CA ILE A 131 -10.87 17.54 5.35
C ILE A 131 -9.90 18.73 5.31
N ASP A 132 -8.98 18.75 4.34
CA ASP A 132 -8.05 19.86 4.15
C ASP A 132 -8.78 21.17 3.79
N GLU A 133 -9.92 21.11 3.08
CA GLU A 133 -10.75 22.28 2.76
C GLU A 133 -11.55 22.81 3.97
N VAL A 134 -11.98 21.93 4.88
CA VAL A 134 -12.86 22.28 6.01
C VAL A 134 -12.06 22.64 7.27
N TYR A 135 -10.89 22.03 7.48
CA TYR A 135 -10.10 22.18 8.72
C TYR A 135 -8.66 22.60 8.42
N ASP A 136 -8.47 23.90 8.21
CA ASP A 136 -7.16 24.50 7.90
C ASP A 136 -6.10 24.25 9.01
N PHE A 137 -6.54 24.07 10.27
CA PHE A 137 -5.66 23.75 11.42
C PHE A 137 -5.21 22.27 11.49
N ILE A 138 -5.98 21.35 10.90
CA ILE A 138 -5.57 19.94 10.74
C ILE A 138 -4.79 19.76 9.44
N SER A 139 -4.73 20.79 8.59
CA SER A 139 -4.24 20.65 7.22
C SER A 139 -2.86 20.03 7.22
N PHE A 140 -2.75 18.92 6.49
CA PHE A 140 -1.51 18.17 6.32
C PHE A 140 -0.41 19.03 5.67
N THR A 141 -0.78 20.20 5.13
CA THR A 141 0.11 21.22 4.57
C THR A 141 0.72 22.16 5.63
N SER A 142 0.03 22.47 6.72
CA SER A 142 0.52 23.38 7.78
C SER A 142 1.57 22.71 8.69
N VAL A 143 1.48 21.40 8.88
CA VAL A 143 2.46 20.59 9.64
C VAL A 143 3.84 20.56 8.96
N LEU A 144 3.92 20.86 7.66
CA LEU A 144 5.18 20.89 6.91
C LEU A 144 6.02 22.15 7.14
N GLN A 145 5.47 23.20 7.78
CA GLN A 145 6.22 24.43 8.07
C GLN A 145 7.03 24.35 9.37
N ASN A 146 6.71 23.42 10.28
CA ASN A 146 7.46 23.20 11.50
C ASN A 146 8.16 21.83 11.41
N GLY A 147 9.38 21.86 10.88
CA GLY A 147 10.23 20.68 10.73
C GLY A 147 10.43 19.94 12.06
N TYR A 148 10.36 18.61 11.98
CA TYR A 148 10.94 17.69 12.96
C TYR A 148 12.43 17.50 12.68
#